data_AF-A0A838QZE7-F1
#
_entry.id   AF-A0A838QZE7-F1
#
_cell.length_a   1.000
_cell.length_b   1.000
_cell.length_c   1.000
_cell.angle_alpha   90.00
_cell.angle_beta   90.00
_cell.angle_gamma   90.00
#
_symmetry.space_group_name_H-M   'P 1'
#
loop_
_entity.id
_entity.type
_entity.pdbx_description
1 polymer ?
#
loop_
_entity_poly.entity_id
_entity_poly.type
_entity_poly.pdbx_seq_one_letter_code
_entity_poly.pdbx_strand_id
1 'polypeptide(L)'
;NIRNGIHINGDAEQDGDGIISNALVSGNTIYSNGVQGGSGINMDGVQDSRIENNLIYDAHASGISLYRIDGGGPSSGNVVVNNTIHQATGGRWALNIRDGAVNNTLLNNILVTQHSFRGAIDISADSLSGLASDYNAVVSRFTTNSAGSILNLSQWQAQTGQDAHSFVATPTALFENWAAGDYQLKAGSLAINAGTSTLAPTVDLMGHPRPAGAVDIGAIEFGSALTADFNDDGSVDASDLAAWSAAFGTAPAADADGDNDSDGADFLQWQRQLGGGAPVTAIPEPATLALANLSSLLGLAAAGRRVRGV
;
A
#
# COMPACT_ATOMS: atom_id res chain seq x y z
N ASN A 1 -10.60 7.69 -8.19
CA ASN A 1 -11.77 6.89 -8.64
C ASN A 1 -12.82 6.95 -7.55
N ILE A 2 -14.07 7.35 -7.79
CA ILE A 2 -15.06 7.53 -6.70
C ILE A 2 -15.63 6.21 -6.14
N ARG A 3 -15.37 5.07 -6.81
CA ARG A 3 -15.83 3.73 -6.43
C ARG A 3 -14.64 2.77 -6.22
N ASN A 4 -14.75 1.53 -6.70
CA ASN A 4 -13.73 0.51 -6.57
C ASN A 4 -12.46 0.88 -7.34
N GLY A 5 -11.28 0.50 -6.85
CA GLY A 5 -10.06 0.48 -7.66
C GLY A 5 -10.14 -0.63 -8.71
N ILE A 6 -10.18 -1.88 -8.23
CA ILE A 6 -10.41 -3.09 -9.02
C ILE A 6 -11.70 -3.74 -8.53
N HIS A 7 -12.59 -4.09 -9.46
CA HIS A 7 -13.84 -4.79 -9.17
C HIS A 7 -13.86 -6.14 -9.88
N ILE A 8 -13.85 -7.22 -9.09
CA ILE A 8 -13.98 -8.58 -9.58
C ILE A 8 -15.33 -9.09 -9.09
N ASN A 9 -16.24 -9.30 -10.04
CA ASN A 9 -17.63 -9.63 -9.76
C ASN A 9 -18.00 -10.92 -10.49
N GLY A 10 -18.00 -12.05 -9.78
CA GLY A 10 -18.78 -13.21 -10.20
C GLY A 10 -20.25 -12.83 -10.20
N ASP A 11 -21.04 -13.40 -11.10
CA ASP A 11 -22.45 -13.07 -11.26
C ASP A 11 -23.23 -14.35 -11.60
N ALA A 12 -24.08 -14.79 -10.67
CA ALA A 12 -24.91 -15.98 -10.79
C ALA A 12 -26.07 -15.81 -11.79
N GLU A 13 -26.38 -14.58 -12.19
CA GLU A 13 -27.41 -14.27 -13.19
C GLU A 13 -26.87 -14.33 -14.62
N GLN A 14 -25.55 -14.37 -14.80
CA GLN A 14 -24.92 -14.63 -16.10
C GLN A 14 -24.80 -16.13 -16.38
N ASP A 15 -24.55 -16.48 -17.64
CA ASP A 15 -24.24 -17.85 -18.02
C ASP A 15 -22.97 -18.35 -17.28
N GLY A 16 -23.04 -19.53 -16.66
CA GLY A 16 -21.92 -20.15 -15.95
C GLY A 16 -22.26 -20.52 -14.51
N ASP A 17 -21.22 -20.66 -13.68
CA ASP A 17 -21.35 -20.94 -12.25
C ASP A 17 -21.35 -19.66 -11.39
N GLY A 18 -21.16 -18.49 -12.00
CA GLY A 18 -21.10 -17.20 -11.31
C GLY A 18 -19.87 -17.02 -10.41
N ILE A 19 -18.81 -17.81 -10.61
CA ILE A 19 -17.57 -17.76 -9.84
C ILE A 19 -16.43 -17.23 -10.72
N ILE A 20 -15.53 -16.45 -10.12
CA ILE A 20 -14.21 -16.19 -10.71
C ILE A 20 -13.17 -16.95 -9.90
N SER A 21 -12.41 -17.83 -10.53
CA SER A 21 -11.39 -18.65 -9.85
C SER A 21 -10.00 -18.51 -10.46
N ASN A 22 -8.97 -18.84 -9.68
CA ASN A 22 -7.56 -18.79 -10.08
C ASN A 22 -7.12 -17.41 -10.60
N ALA A 23 -7.76 -16.33 -10.13
CA ALA A 23 -7.35 -14.99 -10.46
C ALA A 23 -6.05 -14.63 -9.72
N LEU A 24 -5.22 -13.82 -10.38
CA LEU A 24 -4.06 -13.18 -9.78
C LEU A 24 -4.23 -11.67 -9.86
N VAL A 25 -4.34 -11.01 -8.70
CA VAL A 25 -4.32 -9.55 -8.56
C VAL A 25 -3.00 -9.19 -7.91
N SER A 26 -2.02 -8.80 -8.73
CA SER A 26 -0.66 -8.57 -8.27
C SER A 26 -0.05 -7.27 -8.78
N GLY A 27 0.77 -6.63 -7.95
CA GLY A 27 1.60 -5.50 -8.33
C GLY A 27 0.83 -4.21 -8.66
N ASN A 28 -0.32 -3.98 -8.01
CA ASN A 28 -1.13 -2.79 -8.24
C ASN A 28 -0.91 -1.72 -7.16
N THR A 29 -0.80 -0.46 -7.58
CA THR A 29 -0.91 0.71 -6.71
C THR A 29 -2.29 1.36 -6.90
N ILE A 30 -3.11 1.33 -5.85
CA ILE A 30 -4.50 1.80 -5.84
C ILE A 30 -4.64 2.85 -4.75
N TYR A 31 -5.11 4.06 -5.08
CA TYR A 31 -5.21 5.12 -4.07
C TYR A 31 -6.39 6.06 -4.24
N SER A 32 -6.75 6.71 -3.13
CA SER A 32 -7.81 7.73 -3.03
C SER A 32 -9.14 7.29 -3.65
N ASN A 33 -9.47 5.99 -3.51
CA ASN A 33 -10.68 5.41 -4.07
C ASN A 33 -11.79 5.22 -3.02
N GLY A 34 -13.03 5.03 -3.47
CA GLY A 34 -14.13 4.61 -2.60
C GLY A 34 -14.86 5.71 -1.83
N VAL A 35 -14.72 6.99 -2.22
CA VAL A 35 -15.43 8.12 -1.59
C VAL A 35 -16.96 7.93 -1.60
N GLN A 36 -17.52 7.25 -2.61
CA GLN A 36 -18.93 6.87 -2.69
C GLN A 36 -19.20 5.39 -2.34
N GLY A 37 -18.24 4.71 -1.70
CA GLY A 37 -18.26 3.27 -1.44
C GLY A 37 -17.53 2.46 -2.52
N GLY A 38 -17.38 1.16 -2.28
CA GLY A 38 -16.59 0.27 -3.13
C GLY A 38 -15.10 0.24 -2.74
N SER A 39 -14.57 -0.95 -2.45
CA SER A 39 -13.25 -1.14 -1.86
C SER A 39 -12.12 -0.87 -2.85
N GLY A 40 -10.88 -0.71 -2.36
CA GLY A 40 -9.68 -0.75 -3.20
C GLY A 40 -9.72 -1.93 -4.17
N ILE A 41 -9.91 -3.13 -3.64
CA ILE A 41 -10.20 -4.36 -4.40
C ILE A 41 -11.50 -4.97 -3.87
N ASN A 42 -12.52 -5.03 -4.72
CA ASN A 42 -13.80 -5.66 -4.42
C ASN A 42 -13.85 -7.06 -5.04
N MET A 43 -14.25 -8.07 -4.27
CA MET A 43 -14.30 -9.46 -4.70
C MET A 43 -15.61 -10.12 -4.29
N ASP A 44 -16.55 -10.17 -5.23
CA ASP A 44 -17.83 -10.89 -5.14
C ASP A 44 -17.70 -12.24 -5.86
N GLY A 45 -17.91 -13.34 -5.15
CA GLY A 45 -17.85 -14.69 -5.72
C GLY A 45 -16.49 -15.12 -6.27
N VAL A 46 -15.40 -14.58 -5.74
CA VAL A 46 -14.04 -14.94 -6.17
C VAL A 46 -13.46 -16.04 -5.29
N GLN A 47 -13.08 -17.17 -5.88
CA GLN A 47 -12.59 -18.33 -5.14
C GLN A 47 -11.17 -18.71 -5.56
N ASP A 48 -10.43 -19.38 -4.68
CA ASP A 48 -9.13 -20.01 -4.99
C ASP A 48 -8.16 -19.08 -5.75
N SER A 49 -8.15 -17.79 -5.38
CA SER A 49 -7.41 -16.73 -6.09
C SER A 49 -6.36 -16.08 -5.20
N ARG A 50 -5.36 -15.42 -5.81
CA ARG A 50 -4.28 -14.73 -5.12
C ARG A 50 -4.38 -13.22 -5.30
N ILE A 51 -4.25 -12.51 -4.18
CA ILE A 51 -4.18 -11.05 -4.10
C ILE A 51 -2.87 -10.74 -3.39
N GLU A 52 -1.87 -10.29 -4.13
CA GLU A 52 -0.51 -10.16 -3.61
C GLU A 52 0.21 -8.90 -4.06
N ASN A 53 1.17 -8.42 -3.26
CA ASN A 53 1.99 -7.25 -3.62
C ASN A 53 1.20 -6.01 -4.06
N ASN A 54 -0.01 -5.80 -3.55
CA ASN A 54 -0.76 -4.58 -3.86
C ASN A 54 -0.52 -3.53 -2.79
N LEU A 55 -0.31 -2.29 -3.22
CA LEU A 55 -0.30 -1.11 -2.36
C LEU A 55 -1.63 -0.38 -2.50
N ILE A 56 -2.42 -0.37 -1.44
CA ILE A 56 -3.71 0.33 -1.37
C ILE A 56 -3.61 1.41 -0.30
N TYR A 57 -3.67 2.69 -0.66
CA TYR A 57 -3.57 3.78 0.31
C TYR A 57 -4.57 4.91 0.11
N ASP A 58 -4.82 5.66 1.18
CA ASP A 58 -5.84 6.71 1.19
C ASP A 58 -7.22 6.18 0.73
N ALA A 59 -7.53 4.92 1.02
CA ALA A 59 -8.81 4.34 0.66
C ALA A 59 -9.94 4.88 1.56
N HIS A 60 -11.05 5.29 0.93
CA HIS A 60 -12.22 5.88 1.60
C HIS A 60 -13.40 4.90 1.76
N ALA A 61 -13.23 3.65 1.32
CA ALA A 61 -14.10 2.51 1.60
C ALA A 61 -13.29 1.41 2.31
N SER A 62 -13.55 0.12 2.08
CA SER A 62 -12.62 -0.92 2.60
C SER A 62 -11.39 -1.02 1.70
N GLY A 63 -10.31 -1.63 2.17
CA GLY A 63 -9.12 -1.86 1.34
C GLY A 63 -9.37 -3.00 0.37
N ILE A 64 -9.49 -4.20 0.92
CA ILE A 64 -9.93 -5.39 0.20
C ILE A 64 -11.22 -5.90 0.83
N SER A 65 -12.19 -6.29 0.01
CA SER A 65 -13.41 -6.97 0.47
C SER A 65 -13.57 -8.33 -0.21
N LEU A 66 -13.70 -9.39 0.60
CA LEU A 66 -14.06 -10.75 0.19
C LEU A 66 -15.49 -11.02 0.66
N TYR A 67 -16.44 -11.15 -0.27
CA TYR A 67 -17.85 -11.24 0.09
C TYR A 67 -18.69 -11.99 -0.95
N ARG A 68 -19.99 -12.07 -0.71
CA ARG A 68 -20.99 -12.51 -1.69
C ARG A 68 -22.21 -11.60 -1.68
N ILE A 69 -22.58 -11.06 -2.83
CA ILE A 69 -23.92 -10.52 -3.07
C ILE A 69 -24.59 -11.33 -4.17
N ASP A 70 -24.13 -11.15 -5.41
CA ASP A 70 -24.67 -11.82 -6.60
C ASP A 70 -23.72 -12.87 -7.19
N GLY A 71 -22.52 -13.04 -6.63
CA GLY A 71 -21.64 -14.15 -6.97
C GLY A 71 -22.28 -15.52 -6.73
N GLY A 72 -21.96 -16.50 -7.59
CA GLY A 72 -22.48 -17.87 -7.51
C GLY A 72 -22.08 -18.64 -6.25
N GLY A 73 -21.14 -18.11 -5.48
CA GLY A 73 -20.67 -18.62 -4.20
C GLY A 73 -19.92 -17.54 -3.42
N PRO A 74 -19.55 -17.78 -2.16
CA PRO A 74 -18.84 -16.80 -1.37
C PRO A 74 -17.35 -16.75 -1.68
N SER A 75 -16.73 -15.57 -1.56
CA SER A 75 -15.32 -15.40 -1.88
C SER A 75 -14.39 -16.18 -0.94
N SER A 76 -14.10 -17.44 -1.26
CA SER A 76 -13.53 -18.45 -0.36
C SER A 76 -12.25 -19.05 -0.92
N GLY A 77 -11.36 -19.54 -0.04
CA GLY A 77 -10.11 -20.18 -0.48
C GLY A 77 -9.08 -19.21 -1.06
N ASN A 78 -9.27 -17.90 -0.91
CA ASN A 78 -8.34 -16.92 -1.46
C ASN A 78 -7.12 -16.71 -0.55
N VAL A 79 -6.02 -16.29 -1.16
CA VAL A 79 -4.79 -15.91 -0.46
C VAL A 79 -4.58 -14.41 -0.63
N VAL A 80 -4.64 -13.67 0.47
CA VAL A 80 -4.29 -12.25 0.54
C VAL A 80 -2.93 -12.16 1.23
N VAL A 81 -1.87 -11.93 0.45
CA VAL A 81 -0.49 -12.05 0.94
C VAL A 81 0.40 -10.89 0.52
N ASN A 82 1.24 -10.38 1.43
CA ASN A 82 2.19 -9.31 1.09
C ASN A 82 1.53 -8.06 0.49
N ASN A 83 0.34 -7.67 0.96
CA ASN A 83 -0.28 -6.40 0.57
C ASN A 83 0.01 -5.32 1.63
N THR A 84 0.11 -4.06 1.20
CA THR A 84 0.13 -2.90 2.09
C THR A 84 -1.18 -2.14 1.94
N ILE A 85 -1.99 -2.09 3.00
CA ILE A 85 -3.29 -1.45 3.01
C ILE A 85 -3.32 -0.37 4.09
N HIS A 86 -3.48 0.87 3.66
CA HIS A 86 -3.59 2.03 4.53
C HIS A 86 -4.88 2.83 4.27
N GLN A 87 -5.83 2.71 5.20
CA GLN A 87 -7.12 3.40 5.09
C GLN A 87 -7.05 4.88 5.47
N ALA A 88 -7.79 5.71 4.75
CA ALA A 88 -7.99 7.13 5.06
C ALA A 88 -8.78 7.32 6.36
N THR A 89 -8.83 8.56 6.86
CA THR A 89 -9.59 8.93 8.08
C THR A 89 -11.08 8.62 7.96
N GLY A 90 -11.65 8.78 6.76
CA GLY A 90 -13.02 8.43 6.42
C GLY A 90 -13.23 7.02 5.86
N GLY A 91 -12.18 6.18 5.84
CA GLY A 91 -12.20 4.84 5.26
C GLY A 91 -13.06 3.83 6.02
N ARG A 92 -12.95 2.57 5.63
CA ARG A 92 -13.58 1.44 6.34
C ARG A 92 -12.52 0.54 6.97
N TRP A 93 -12.69 -0.76 6.90
CA TRP A 93 -11.73 -1.74 7.40
C TRP A 93 -10.68 -2.00 6.34
N ALA A 94 -9.42 -2.20 6.74
CA ALA A 94 -8.36 -2.52 5.77
C ALA A 94 -8.70 -3.80 5.01
N LEU A 95 -9.17 -4.82 5.73
CA LEU A 95 -9.72 -6.05 5.17
C LEU A 95 -11.11 -6.32 5.73
N ASN A 96 -12.02 -6.71 4.83
CA ASN A 96 -13.41 -7.02 5.15
C ASN A 96 -13.79 -8.37 4.53
N ILE A 97 -14.18 -9.34 5.36
CA ILE A 97 -14.49 -10.72 4.94
C ILE A 97 -15.88 -11.09 5.46
N ARG A 98 -16.81 -11.45 4.58
CA ARG A 98 -18.21 -11.62 4.97
C ARG A 98 -18.98 -12.61 4.10
N ASP A 99 -20.23 -12.84 4.48
CA ASP A 99 -21.23 -13.58 3.69
C ASP A 99 -20.85 -15.05 3.42
N GLY A 100 -20.19 -15.69 4.39
CA GLY A 100 -19.74 -17.08 4.31
C GLY A 100 -18.42 -17.28 3.55
N ALA A 101 -17.61 -16.22 3.40
CA ALA A 101 -16.30 -16.24 2.76
C ALA A 101 -15.25 -16.98 3.60
N VAL A 102 -15.27 -18.31 3.56
CA VAL A 102 -14.46 -19.22 4.40
C VAL A 102 -13.12 -19.59 3.75
N ASN A 103 -12.25 -20.26 4.51
CA ASN A 103 -10.98 -20.83 4.04
C ASN A 103 -9.99 -19.81 3.45
N ASN A 104 -10.13 -18.53 3.78
CA ASN A 104 -9.23 -17.49 3.29
C ASN A 104 -7.92 -17.46 4.09
N THR A 105 -6.80 -17.16 3.44
CA THR A 105 -5.47 -17.09 4.03
C THR A 105 -4.93 -15.66 3.96
N LEU A 106 -4.47 -15.12 5.09
CA LEU A 106 -3.99 -13.74 5.26
C LEU A 106 -2.57 -13.74 5.84
N LEU A 107 -1.56 -13.57 4.99
CA LEU A 107 -0.16 -13.62 5.43
C LEU A 107 0.62 -12.37 5.04
N ASN A 108 1.58 -11.96 5.87
CA ASN A 108 2.54 -10.92 5.51
C ASN A 108 1.92 -9.58 5.08
N ASN A 109 0.70 -9.22 5.52
CA ASN A 109 0.06 -7.97 5.12
C ASN A 109 0.35 -6.85 6.13
N ILE A 110 0.45 -5.61 5.64
CA ILE A 110 0.35 -4.42 6.48
C ILE A 110 -1.10 -3.91 6.41
N LEU A 111 -1.80 -3.90 7.55
CA LEU A 111 -3.22 -3.53 7.68
C LEU A 111 -3.38 -2.36 8.67
N VAL A 112 -3.22 -1.14 8.17
CA VAL A 112 -3.19 0.09 8.98
C VAL A 112 -4.26 1.10 8.53
N THR A 113 -4.56 2.08 9.37
CA THR A 113 -5.67 3.01 9.13
C THR A 113 -5.50 4.31 9.90
N GLN A 114 -5.96 5.42 9.32
CA GLN A 114 -6.17 6.71 10.00
C GLN A 114 -7.58 6.83 10.61
N HIS A 115 -8.48 5.88 10.38
CA HIS A 115 -9.83 5.94 10.95
C HIS A 115 -9.79 5.84 12.48
N SER A 116 -10.66 6.57 13.16
CA SER A 116 -10.71 6.62 14.63
C SER A 116 -11.31 5.38 15.30
N PHE A 117 -11.87 4.43 14.54
CA PHE A 117 -12.70 3.34 15.07
C PHE A 117 -12.53 2.04 14.29
N ARG A 118 -12.65 2.07 12.96
CA ARG A 118 -12.43 0.89 12.11
C ARG A 118 -10.96 0.51 12.07
N GLY A 119 -10.67 -0.76 11.82
CA GLY A 119 -9.39 -1.38 12.08
C GLY A 119 -8.83 -2.22 10.93
N ALA A 120 -8.02 -3.22 11.31
CA ALA A 120 -7.31 -4.09 10.41
C ALA A 120 -8.28 -5.06 9.70
N ILE A 121 -9.03 -5.86 10.47
CA ILE A 121 -9.86 -6.93 9.93
C ILE A 121 -11.28 -6.86 10.53
N ASP A 122 -12.27 -6.81 9.65
CA ASP A 122 -13.67 -7.15 9.93
C ASP A 122 -13.97 -8.47 9.26
N ILE A 123 -14.27 -9.50 10.05
CA ILE A 123 -14.73 -10.78 9.55
C ILE A 123 -16.09 -11.13 10.16
N SER A 124 -17.04 -11.61 9.36
CA SER A 124 -18.30 -12.12 9.92
C SER A 124 -18.11 -13.52 10.52
N ALA A 125 -18.90 -13.85 11.54
CA ALA A 125 -18.75 -15.12 12.27
C ALA A 125 -18.88 -16.38 11.38
N ASP A 126 -19.72 -16.33 10.35
CA ASP A 126 -19.91 -17.38 9.35
C ASP A 126 -18.75 -17.49 8.34
N SER A 127 -17.86 -16.51 8.29
CA SER A 127 -16.67 -16.51 7.43
C SER A 127 -15.39 -16.96 8.15
N LEU A 128 -15.43 -17.15 9.48
CA LEU A 128 -14.25 -17.52 10.28
C LEU A 128 -13.72 -18.93 10.01
N SER A 129 -14.57 -19.84 9.53
CA SER A 129 -14.18 -21.24 9.34
C SER A 129 -13.03 -21.35 8.35
N GLY A 130 -11.97 -22.04 8.74
CA GLY A 130 -10.79 -22.27 7.90
C GLY A 130 -9.95 -21.03 7.61
N LEU A 131 -10.21 -19.88 8.26
CA LEU A 131 -9.31 -18.73 8.18
C LEU A 131 -7.90 -19.19 8.58
N ALA A 132 -6.88 -18.71 7.88
CA ALA A 132 -5.48 -18.84 8.25
C ALA A 132 -4.82 -17.46 8.18
N SER A 133 -4.76 -16.74 9.30
CA SER A 133 -4.22 -15.38 9.38
C SER A 133 -2.99 -15.37 10.29
N ASP A 134 -1.85 -14.91 9.79
CA ASP A 134 -0.61 -14.79 10.57
C ASP A 134 0.42 -13.85 9.93
N TYR A 135 1.47 -13.47 10.68
CA TYR A 135 2.56 -12.62 10.18
C TYR A 135 2.09 -11.27 9.58
N ASN A 136 1.07 -10.64 10.16
CA ASN A 136 0.57 -9.35 9.70
C ASN A 136 1.04 -8.21 10.62
N ALA A 137 1.34 -7.04 10.03
CA ALA A 137 1.55 -5.81 10.79
C ALA A 137 0.24 -5.02 10.81
N VAL A 138 -0.35 -4.82 11.98
CA VAL A 138 -1.76 -4.42 12.10
C VAL A 138 -1.95 -3.20 13.02
N VAL A 139 -2.99 -2.41 12.78
CA VAL A 139 -3.60 -1.65 13.88
C VAL A 139 -4.33 -2.62 14.82
N SER A 140 -4.26 -2.40 16.14
CA SER A 140 -4.84 -3.30 17.15
C SER A 140 -6.37 -3.15 17.28
N ARG A 141 -7.10 -3.36 16.19
CA ARG A 141 -8.57 -3.29 16.13
C ARG A 141 -9.10 -4.32 15.13
N PHE A 142 -9.88 -5.25 15.65
CA PHE A 142 -10.48 -6.37 14.92
C PHE A 142 -11.94 -6.52 15.30
N THR A 143 -12.72 -7.24 14.49
CA THR A 143 -14.09 -7.61 14.84
C THR A 143 -14.49 -8.92 14.15
N THR A 144 -15.28 -9.73 14.86
CA THR A 144 -15.88 -10.98 14.34
C THR A 144 -17.39 -10.88 14.14
N ASN A 145 -17.94 -9.67 14.33
CA ASN A 145 -19.38 -9.41 14.39
C ASN A 145 -19.75 -8.06 13.76
N SER A 146 -19.12 -7.72 12.64
CA SER A 146 -19.45 -6.54 11.83
C SER A 146 -19.45 -5.24 12.63
N ALA A 147 -18.38 -5.04 13.42
CA ALA A 147 -18.16 -3.89 14.29
C ALA A 147 -19.11 -3.79 15.50
N GLY A 148 -19.84 -4.84 15.85
CA GLY A 148 -20.62 -4.91 17.10
C GLY A 148 -19.75 -4.84 18.35
N SER A 149 -18.54 -5.40 18.29
CA SER A 149 -17.49 -5.28 19.30
C SER A 149 -16.11 -5.16 18.64
N ILE A 150 -15.22 -4.38 19.26
CA ILE A 150 -13.83 -4.22 18.83
C ILE A 150 -12.91 -4.99 19.76
N LEU A 151 -12.09 -5.86 19.18
CA LEU A 151 -11.05 -6.62 19.86
C LEU A 151 -9.70 -5.96 19.60
N ASN A 152 -8.85 -5.91 20.61
CA ASN A 152 -7.42 -5.68 20.39
C ASN A 152 -6.74 -6.97 19.88
N LEU A 153 -5.46 -6.89 19.47
CA LEU A 153 -4.74 -8.04 18.91
C LEU A 153 -4.69 -9.25 19.86
N SER A 154 -4.47 -9.05 21.17
CA SER A 154 -4.40 -10.18 22.10
C SER A 154 -5.76 -10.85 22.33
N GLN A 155 -6.85 -10.08 22.33
CA GLN A 155 -8.21 -10.60 22.37
C GLN A 155 -8.56 -11.35 21.08
N TRP A 156 -8.16 -10.81 19.92
CA TRP A 156 -8.31 -11.46 18.63
C TRP A 156 -7.60 -12.81 18.60
N GLN A 157 -6.32 -12.84 19.00
CA GLN A 157 -5.51 -14.06 19.11
C GLN A 157 -6.17 -15.08 20.05
N ALA A 158 -6.61 -14.65 21.22
CA ALA A 158 -7.26 -15.53 22.19
C ALA A 158 -8.61 -16.08 21.71
N GLN A 159 -9.39 -15.29 20.97
CA GLN A 159 -10.72 -15.67 20.51
C GLN A 159 -10.68 -16.54 19.25
N THR A 160 -9.74 -16.29 18.35
CA THR A 160 -9.72 -16.91 17.01
C THR A 160 -8.61 -17.95 16.85
N GLY A 161 -7.55 -17.88 17.67
CA GLY A 161 -6.33 -18.68 17.50
C GLY A 161 -5.40 -18.17 16.40
N GLN A 162 -5.72 -17.04 15.77
CA GLN A 162 -5.00 -16.49 14.62
C GLN A 162 -3.95 -15.47 15.03
N ASP A 163 -3.12 -15.07 14.07
CA ASP A 163 -2.21 -13.94 14.16
C ASP A 163 -1.17 -14.08 15.27
N ALA A 164 -0.68 -15.30 15.49
CA ALA A 164 0.25 -15.65 16.57
C ALA A 164 1.60 -14.89 16.47
N HIS A 165 2.07 -14.62 15.26
CA HIS A 165 3.30 -13.89 14.96
C HIS A 165 3.07 -12.46 14.47
N SER A 166 1.81 -12.06 14.30
CA SER A 166 1.43 -10.70 13.96
C SER A 166 1.74 -9.71 15.09
N PHE A 167 1.97 -8.44 14.74
CA PHE A 167 2.28 -7.40 15.71
C PHE A 167 1.59 -6.07 15.39
N VAL A 168 1.43 -5.26 16.44
CA VAL A 168 0.79 -3.93 16.32
C VAL A 168 1.79 -2.92 15.76
N ALA A 169 1.37 -2.16 14.76
CA ALA A 169 2.17 -1.12 14.14
C ALA A 169 1.34 0.13 13.78
N THR A 170 2.04 1.24 13.51
CA THR A 170 1.47 2.46 12.95
C THR A 170 2.18 2.82 11.65
N PRO A 171 1.54 3.56 10.74
CA PRO A 171 2.20 3.99 9.50
C PRO A 171 3.54 4.71 9.73
N THR A 172 3.59 5.61 10.71
CA THR A 172 4.83 6.34 11.07
C THR A 172 5.93 5.43 11.64
N ALA A 173 5.57 4.29 12.23
CA ALA A 173 6.56 3.30 12.70
C ALA A 173 7.10 2.42 11.56
N LEU A 174 6.34 2.28 10.46
CA LEU A 174 6.66 1.36 9.36
C LEU A 174 7.38 2.04 8.20
N PHE A 175 6.92 3.22 7.80
CA PHE A 175 7.26 3.82 6.50
C PHE A 175 8.12 5.06 6.61
N GLU A 176 8.91 5.34 5.58
CA GLU A 176 9.74 6.55 5.46
C GLU A 176 8.89 7.82 5.45
N ASN A 177 7.94 7.92 4.52
CA ASN A 177 7.06 9.10 4.42
C ASN A 177 5.69 8.79 3.81
N TRP A 178 4.89 7.99 4.51
CA TRP A 178 3.54 7.62 4.05
C TRP A 178 2.63 8.83 3.75
N ALA A 179 2.85 9.97 4.41
CA ALA A 179 2.07 11.19 4.22
C ALA A 179 2.31 11.83 2.84
N ALA A 180 3.48 11.58 2.25
CA ALA A 180 3.81 11.95 0.88
C ALA A 180 3.52 10.82 -0.13
N GLY A 181 2.98 9.68 0.32
CA GLY A 181 2.76 8.50 -0.52
C GLY A 181 3.95 7.54 -0.61
N ASP A 182 5.02 7.77 0.16
CA ASP A 182 6.16 6.86 0.22
C ASP A 182 5.92 5.75 1.25
N TYR A 183 5.64 4.55 0.74
CA TYR A 183 5.37 3.35 1.52
C TYR A 183 6.57 2.39 1.58
N GLN A 184 7.77 2.84 1.22
CA GLN A 184 8.98 2.09 1.52
C GLN A 184 9.11 1.94 3.04
N LEU A 185 9.51 0.75 3.48
CA LEU A 185 9.81 0.52 4.89
C LEU A 185 10.99 1.39 5.29
N LYS A 186 10.91 1.99 6.48
CA LYS A 186 12.04 2.75 7.02
C LYS A 186 13.01 1.86 7.76
N ALA A 187 14.26 2.31 7.86
CA ALA A 187 15.27 1.64 8.67
C ALA A 187 14.77 1.42 10.12
N GLY A 188 14.87 0.18 10.60
CA GLY A 188 14.41 -0.22 11.93
C GLY A 188 12.91 -0.48 12.05
N SER A 189 12.15 -0.46 10.94
CA SER A 189 10.78 -0.96 10.90
C SER A 189 10.72 -2.42 11.36
N LEU A 190 9.74 -2.74 12.21
CA LEU A 190 9.51 -4.11 12.67
C LEU A 190 8.98 -5.04 11.59
N ALA A 191 8.57 -4.51 10.43
CA ALA A 191 8.13 -5.33 9.29
C ALA A 191 9.30 -5.96 8.53
N ILE A 192 10.54 -5.46 8.76
CA ILE A 192 11.75 -5.95 8.10
C ILE A 192 12.11 -7.34 8.63
N ASN A 193 12.26 -8.32 7.73
CA ASN A 193 12.54 -9.73 7.99
C ASN A 193 11.60 -10.35 9.03
N ALA A 194 10.34 -9.89 9.08
CA ALA A 194 9.36 -10.33 10.08
C ALA A 194 8.26 -11.20 9.51
N GLY A 195 8.20 -11.40 8.19
CA GLY A 195 7.22 -12.23 7.51
C GLY A 195 7.66 -13.70 7.40
N THR A 196 6.84 -14.49 6.73
CA THR A 196 7.12 -15.88 6.36
C THR A 196 7.28 -16.03 4.86
N SER A 197 8.22 -16.85 4.39
CA SER A 197 8.32 -17.20 2.96
C SER A 197 7.15 -18.09 2.48
N THR A 198 6.35 -18.61 3.41
CA THR A 198 5.14 -19.39 3.09
C THR A 198 4.17 -18.53 2.28
N LEU A 199 3.89 -18.97 1.05
CA LEU A 199 3.02 -18.26 0.10
C LEU A 199 3.47 -16.83 -0.22
N ALA A 200 4.69 -16.40 0.13
CA ALA A 200 5.18 -15.11 -0.31
C ALA A 200 5.43 -15.15 -1.84
N PRO A 201 5.08 -14.09 -2.59
CA PRO A 201 5.46 -13.97 -3.99
C PRO A 201 6.99 -13.87 -4.14
N THR A 202 7.53 -14.28 -5.29
CA THR A 202 8.98 -14.32 -5.53
C THR A 202 9.62 -12.95 -5.67
N VAL A 203 8.83 -11.95 -6.05
CA VAL A 203 9.24 -10.55 -6.13
C VAL A 203 8.31 -9.66 -5.28
N ASP A 204 8.71 -8.44 -4.96
CA ASP A 204 7.88 -7.42 -4.33
C ASP A 204 7.11 -6.57 -5.37
N LEU A 205 6.40 -5.53 -4.94
CA LEU A 205 5.68 -4.58 -5.80
C LEU A 205 6.60 -3.85 -6.79
N MET A 206 7.85 -3.62 -6.42
CA MET A 206 8.84 -2.90 -7.21
C MET A 206 9.64 -3.83 -8.15
N GLY A 207 9.33 -5.12 -8.15
CA GLY A 207 9.99 -6.13 -8.98
C GLY A 207 11.22 -6.77 -8.34
N HIS A 208 11.55 -6.44 -7.09
CA HIS A 208 12.74 -6.94 -6.42
C HIS A 208 12.55 -8.36 -5.88
N PRO A 209 13.53 -9.26 -6.05
CA PRO A 209 13.44 -10.61 -5.48
C PRO A 209 13.30 -10.58 -3.96
N ARG A 210 12.33 -11.33 -3.42
CA ARG A 210 12.25 -11.57 -1.98
C ARG A 210 13.31 -12.61 -1.58
N PRO A 211 13.99 -12.43 -0.44
CA PRO A 211 14.95 -13.42 0.03
C PRO A 211 14.24 -14.74 0.34
N ALA A 212 14.90 -15.88 0.08
CA ALA A 212 14.34 -17.20 0.39
C ALA A 212 14.10 -17.44 1.91
N GLY A 213 14.60 -16.54 2.76
CA GLY A 213 14.50 -16.58 4.22
C GLY A 213 13.31 -15.77 4.76
N ALA A 214 13.59 -14.93 5.76
CA ALA A 214 12.59 -14.04 6.31
C ALA A 214 12.30 -12.91 5.31
N VAL A 215 11.08 -12.88 4.81
CA VAL A 215 10.61 -11.81 3.92
C VAL A 215 10.11 -10.63 4.73
N ASP A 216 10.02 -9.47 4.11
CA ASP A 216 9.39 -8.32 4.73
C ASP A 216 7.86 -8.46 4.69
N ILE A 217 7.20 -8.02 5.76
CA ILE A 217 5.74 -7.87 5.79
C ILE A 217 5.36 -6.63 4.96
N GLY A 218 4.39 -6.79 4.07
CA GLY A 218 3.90 -5.75 3.17
C GLY A 218 4.33 -5.95 1.72
N ALA A 219 3.96 -4.98 0.88
CA ALA A 219 4.12 -5.04 -0.56
C ALA A 219 5.54 -4.77 -1.08
N ILE A 220 6.41 -4.12 -0.30
CA ILE A 220 7.74 -3.66 -0.72
C ILE A 220 8.79 -4.22 0.24
N GLU A 221 9.87 -4.80 -0.28
CA GLU A 221 11.04 -5.23 0.49
C GLU A 221 11.95 -4.04 0.81
N PHE A 222 12.46 -3.99 2.04
CA PHE A 222 13.38 -2.98 2.52
C PHE A 222 14.77 -3.12 1.87
N GLY A 223 15.38 -1.97 1.58
CA GLY A 223 16.74 -1.94 1.03
C GLY A 223 16.83 -2.40 -0.42
N SER A 224 15.70 -2.49 -1.11
CA SER A 224 15.67 -2.78 -2.52
C SER A 224 16.15 -1.56 -3.33
N ALA A 225 17.24 -1.71 -4.08
CA ALA A 225 17.80 -0.64 -4.90
C ALA A 225 16.85 -0.28 -6.04
N LEU A 226 16.65 1.02 -6.32
CA LEU A 226 15.85 1.46 -7.45
C LEU A 226 16.57 1.10 -8.76
N THR A 227 16.26 -0.05 -9.34
CA THR A 227 16.91 -0.52 -10.56
C THR A 227 16.60 0.36 -11.78
N ALA A 228 15.56 1.20 -11.69
CA ALA A 228 15.18 2.15 -12.73
C ALA A 228 15.69 3.58 -12.49
N ASP A 229 16.56 3.80 -11.49
CA ASP A 229 17.34 5.04 -11.32
C ASP A 229 18.53 5.00 -12.28
N PHE A 230 18.26 5.28 -13.56
CA PHE A 230 19.22 5.14 -14.65
C PHE A 230 20.25 6.28 -14.68
N ASN A 231 19.99 7.38 -13.97
CA ASN A 231 20.92 8.50 -13.85
C ASN A 231 21.70 8.52 -12.51
N ASP A 232 21.48 7.52 -11.64
CA ASP A 232 22.07 7.35 -10.31
C ASP A 232 21.88 8.57 -9.39
N ASP A 233 20.77 9.30 -9.54
CA ASP A 233 20.48 10.48 -8.72
C ASP A 233 19.75 10.15 -7.41
N GLY A 234 19.32 8.90 -7.22
CA GLY A 234 18.63 8.43 -6.03
C GLY A 234 17.11 8.60 -6.08
N SER A 235 16.56 8.98 -7.24
CA SER A 235 15.12 9.05 -7.51
C SER A 235 14.78 8.44 -8.85
N VAL A 236 13.57 7.89 -8.99
CA VAL A 236 13.06 7.41 -10.28
C VAL A 236 12.04 8.41 -10.80
N ASP A 237 12.41 9.19 -11.81
CA ASP A 237 11.59 10.25 -12.38
C ASP A 237 11.67 10.38 -13.91
N ALA A 238 11.30 11.54 -14.45
CA ALA A 238 11.29 11.80 -15.89
C ALA A 238 12.71 11.82 -16.51
N SER A 239 13.74 12.06 -15.70
CA SER A 239 15.14 12.03 -16.09
C SER A 239 15.58 10.60 -16.42
N ASP A 240 15.14 9.62 -15.62
CA ASP A 240 15.37 8.21 -15.89
C ASP A 240 14.61 7.74 -17.12
N LEU A 241 13.37 8.20 -17.30
CA LEU A 241 12.63 7.91 -18.52
C LEU A 241 13.39 8.40 -19.76
N ALA A 242 14.01 9.58 -19.68
CA ALA A 242 14.83 10.11 -20.76
C ALA A 242 16.07 9.23 -21.01
N ALA A 243 16.73 8.77 -19.95
CA ALA A 243 17.86 7.84 -20.04
C ALA A 243 17.46 6.51 -20.70
N TRP A 244 16.37 5.87 -20.24
CA TRP A 244 15.82 4.66 -20.87
C TRP A 244 15.47 4.88 -22.33
N SER A 245 14.81 6.00 -22.66
CA SER A 245 14.41 6.27 -24.05
C SER A 245 15.61 6.42 -24.99
N ALA A 246 16.75 6.90 -24.49
CA ALA A 246 17.99 7.00 -25.25
C ALA A 246 18.68 5.63 -25.39
N ALA A 247 18.44 4.72 -24.45
CA ALA A 247 19.00 3.38 -24.41
C ALA A 247 18.12 2.31 -25.08
N PHE A 248 16.87 2.61 -25.42
CA PHE A 248 15.94 1.63 -25.98
C PHE A 248 16.49 0.94 -27.25
N GLY A 249 16.59 -0.39 -27.20
CA GLY A 249 17.19 -1.21 -28.25
C GLY A 249 18.73 -1.18 -28.29
N THR A 250 19.39 -0.58 -27.30
CA THR A 250 20.85 -0.61 -27.12
C THR A 250 21.22 -1.30 -25.80
N ALA A 251 21.73 -2.53 -25.91
CA ALA A 251 22.22 -3.27 -24.75
C ALA A 251 23.60 -2.74 -24.28
N PRO A 252 23.88 -2.70 -22.96
CA PRO A 252 23.02 -2.96 -21.79
C PRO A 252 22.74 -1.67 -21.00
N ALA A 253 22.19 -0.63 -21.64
CA ALA A 253 22.30 0.75 -21.14
C ALA A 253 21.07 1.35 -20.44
N ALA A 254 20.18 0.60 -19.82
CA ALA A 254 19.11 1.07 -18.92
C ALA A 254 18.36 -0.20 -18.50
N ASP A 255 19.13 -1.16 -18.02
CA ASP A 255 18.76 -2.55 -17.78
C ASP A 255 18.25 -2.68 -16.33
N ALA A 256 16.98 -2.35 -16.12
CA ALA A 256 16.33 -2.36 -14.82
C ALA A 256 15.86 -3.76 -14.40
N ASP A 257 15.68 -4.70 -15.33
CA ASP A 257 15.30 -6.08 -15.00
C ASP A 257 16.47 -7.07 -14.98
N GLY A 258 17.65 -6.65 -15.43
CA GLY A 258 18.92 -7.35 -15.33
C GLY A 258 19.13 -8.41 -16.42
N ASP A 259 18.41 -8.34 -17.54
CA ASP A 259 18.48 -9.32 -18.62
C ASP A 259 19.56 -9.00 -19.68
N ASN A 260 20.28 -7.90 -19.49
CA ASN A 260 21.32 -7.33 -20.37
C ASN A 260 20.78 -6.71 -21.67
N ASP A 261 19.52 -6.31 -21.73
CA ASP A 261 19.05 -5.41 -22.76
C ASP A 261 18.41 -4.12 -22.22
N SER A 262 17.57 -3.47 -23.01
CA SER A 262 17.00 -2.14 -22.73
C SER A 262 15.73 -2.02 -23.55
N ASP A 263 14.65 -2.57 -23.00
CA ASP A 263 13.41 -2.80 -23.73
C ASP A 263 12.15 -2.45 -22.92
N GLY A 264 11.01 -3.02 -23.29
CA GLY A 264 9.74 -2.76 -22.60
C GLY A 264 9.66 -3.33 -21.17
N ALA A 265 10.46 -4.35 -20.84
CA ALA A 265 10.54 -4.91 -19.49
C ALA A 265 11.22 -3.94 -18.53
N ASP A 266 12.29 -3.26 -18.96
CA ASP A 266 12.92 -2.18 -18.18
C ASP A 266 12.00 -0.99 -17.99
N PHE A 267 11.28 -0.62 -19.04
CA PHE A 267 10.27 0.44 -18.94
C PHE A 267 9.20 0.10 -17.91
N LEU A 268 8.80 -1.18 -17.82
CA LEU A 268 7.84 -1.63 -16.82
C LEU A 268 8.41 -1.51 -15.41
N GLN A 269 9.70 -1.77 -15.20
CA GLN A 269 10.34 -1.52 -13.89
C GLN A 269 10.38 -0.03 -13.55
N TRP A 270 10.72 0.84 -14.51
CA TRP A 270 10.61 2.29 -14.33
C TRP A 270 9.20 2.72 -13.96
N GLN A 271 8.16 2.18 -14.62
CA GLN A 271 6.77 2.48 -14.31
C GLN A 271 6.38 2.07 -12.89
N ARG A 272 6.89 0.93 -12.40
CA ARG A 272 6.63 0.44 -11.04
C ARG A 272 7.33 1.28 -9.98
N GLN A 273 8.57 1.70 -10.27
CA GLN A 273 9.43 2.41 -9.33
C GLN A 273 9.26 3.94 -9.39
N LEU A 274 8.51 4.49 -10.35
CA LEU A 274 8.28 5.93 -10.52
C LEU A 274 7.85 6.61 -9.21
N GLY A 275 8.57 7.67 -8.84
CA GLY A 275 8.37 8.41 -7.59
C GLY A 275 8.99 7.74 -6.37
N GLY A 276 9.65 6.60 -6.54
CA GLY A 276 10.52 5.97 -5.55
C GLY A 276 11.82 6.76 -5.36
N GLY A 277 12.38 6.65 -4.16
CA GLY A 277 13.58 7.40 -3.76
C GLY A 277 13.27 8.77 -3.16
N ALA A 278 14.28 9.39 -2.57
CA ALA A 278 14.16 10.74 -2.06
C ALA A 278 14.53 11.69 -3.21
N PRO A 279 13.71 12.70 -3.57
CA PRO A 279 14.10 13.68 -4.57
C PRO A 279 15.38 14.36 -4.10
N VAL A 280 16.48 14.16 -4.83
CA VAL A 280 17.73 14.83 -4.52
C VAL A 280 17.60 16.31 -4.85
N THR A 281 17.68 17.10 -3.78
CA THR A 281 17.69 18.56 -3.72
C THR A 281 16.32 19.23 -3.93
N ALA A 282 15.60 19.42 -2.81
CA ALA A 282 14.94 20.70 -2.60
C ALA A 282 15.99 21.80 -2.75
N ILE A 283 15.96 22.49 -3.90
CA ILE A 283 16.73 23.72 -4.13
C ILE A 283 16.54 24.61 -2.89
N PRO A 284 17.60 25.03 -2.18
CA PRO A 284 17.45 26.01 -1.11
C PRO A 284 16.76 27.23 -1.70
N GLU A 285 15.55 27.56 -1.23
CA GLU A 285 14.85 28.73 -1.74
C GLU A 285 15.79 29.95 -1.61
N PRO A 286 16.00 30.73 -2.68
CA PRO A 286 16.86 31.91 -2.61
C PRO A 286 16.32 32.79 -1.49
N ALA A 287 17.23 33.32 -0.66
CA ALA A 287 16.98 34.09 0.55
C ALA A 287 16.06 35.32 0.35
N THR A 288 14.78 35.11 0.05
CA THR A 288 13.73 36.13 0.00
C THR A 288 13.49 36.71 1.39
N LEU A 289 13.82 35.95 2.44
CA LEU A 289 13.92 36.45 3.82
C LEU A 289 15.11 37.41 4.07
N ALA A 290 16.16 37.39 3.24
CA ALA A 290 17.25 38.37 3.34
C ALA A 290 16.90 39.71 2.67
N LEU A 291 16.01 39.72 1.67
CA LEU A 291 15.52 40.95 1.02
C LEU A 291 14.42 41.67 1.81
N ALA A 292 13.63 40.95 2.61
CA ALA A 292 12.61 41.57 3.48
C ALA A 292 13.22 42.38 4.65
N ASN A 293 14.44 42.05 5.08
CA ASN A 293 15.13 42.73 6.18
C ASN A 293 15.92 43.98 5.75
N LEU A 294 16.14 44.22 4.45
CA LEU A 294 16.70 45.49 3.96
C LEU A 294 15.64 46.58 3.76
N SER A 295 14.38 46.21 3.52
CA SER A 295 13.27 47.17 3.38
C SER A 295 12.77 47.75 4.70
N SER A 296 12.94 47.04 5.83
CA SER A 296 12.52 47.52 7.15
C SER A 296 13.49 48.53 7.78
N LEU A 297 14.78 48.49 7.41
CA LEU A 297 15.80 49.44 7.89
C LEU A 297 15.73 50.82 7.18
N LEU A 298 15.18 50.90 5.97
CA LEU A 298 14.99 52.17 5.25
C LEU A 298 13.69 52.90 5.63
N GLY A 299 12.67 52.18 6.11
CA GLY A 299 11.40 52.77 6.55
C GLY A 299 11.44 53.49 7.90
N LEU A 300 12.31 53.05 8.82
CA LEU A 300 12.44 53.63 10.17
C LEU A 300 13.25 54.94 10.20
N ALA A 301 14.11 55.19 9.20
CA ALA A 301 14.86 56.45 9.09
C ALA A 301 13.99 57.63 8.59
N ALA A 302 12.86 57.35 7.91
CA ALA A 302 11.97 58.38 7.36
C ALA A 302 10.89 58.87 8.34
N ALA A 303 10.56 58.10 9.38
CA ALA A 303 9.47 58.42 10.31
C ALA A 303 9.89 59.33 11.50
N GLY A 304 11.19 59.56 11.72
CA GLY A 304 11.70 60.31 12.88
C GLY A 304 11.77 61.84 12.74
N ARG A 305 11.24 62.45 11.67
CA ARG A 305 11.50 63.87 11.37
C ARG A 305 10.25 64.65 10.92
N ARG A 306 9.30 64.87 11.83
CA ARG A 306 8.19 65.88 11.78
C ARG A 306 7.36 65.67 13.07
N VAL A 307 7.11 66.58 14.02
CA VAL A 307 7.06 68.06 14.07
C VAL A 307 7.25 68.51 15.54
N ARG A 308 7.99 69.60 15.78
CA ARG A 308 7.94 70.46 16.98
C ARG A 308 7.53 71.88 16.52
N GLY A 309 6.66 72.56 17.29
CA GLY A 309 6.22 73.96 17.11
C GLY A 309 4.85 74.07 16.43
N VAL A 310 3.85 74.82 16.91
CA VAL A 310 3.74 75.93 17.90
C VAL A 310 2.48 75.69 18.73
#